data_AF-A0A527HD78-F1
#
_entry.id   AF-A0A527HD78-F1
#
_cell.length_a   1.000
_cell.length_b   1.000
_cell.length_c   1.000
_cell.angle_alpha   90.00
_cell.angle_beta   90.00
_cell.angle_gamma   90.00
#
_symmetry.space_group_name_H-M   'P 1'
#
loop_
_entity.id
_entity.type
_entity.pdbx_description
1 polymer ?
#
loop_
_entity_poly.entity_id
_entity_poly.type
_entity_poly.pdbx_seq_one_letter_code
_entity_poly.pdbx_strand_id
1 'polypeptide(L)' 'MAGRRSSLGFLGMFGRSSDLRQLDDALRGADLHPALVPEGVKLTIVNLMKDRWPDEPPPGTYASVAQLC' A
#
# COMPACT_ATOMS: atom_id res chain seq x y z
N MET A 1 9.24 -4.83 21.57
CA MET A 1 8.84 -3.61 22.32
C MET A 1 7.91 -2.80 21.45
N ALA A 2 6.83 -2.29 22.06
CA ALA A 2 5.61 -1.85 21.41
C ALA A 2 5.77 -0.59 20.54
N GLY A 3 5.15 -0.62 19.36
CA GLY A 3 4.93 0.54 18.49
C GLY A 3 3.53 0.54 17.90
N ARG A 4 2.50 0.24 18.70
CA ARG A 4 1.10 0.51 18.33
C ARG A 4 0.93 2.02 18.14
N ARG A 5 1.06 2.53 16.92
CA ARG A 5 0.54 3.85 16.54
C ARG A 5 -0.82 3.67 15.89
N SER A 6 -1.79 3.29 16.74
CA SER A 6 -3.22 3.24 16.44
C SER A 6 -3.87 4.64 16.35
N SER A 7 -3.17 5.66 15.82
CA SER A 7 -3.71 7.03 15.75
C SER A 7 -3.86 7.60 14.34
N LEU A 8 -3.56 6.85 13.27
CA LEU A 8 -3.76 7.31 11.88
C LEU A 8 -5.15 6.98 11.31
N GLY A 9 -6.19 7.02 12.15
CA GLY A 9 -7.54 6.59 11.77
C GLY A 9 -8.27 7.52 10.80
N PHE A 10 -7.95 8.83 10.79
CA PHE A 10 -8.76 9.81 10.04
C PHE A 10 -7.97 10.82 9.19
N LEU A 11 -6.70 11.12 9.50
CA LEU A 11 -5.89 12.05 8.67
C LEU A 11 -5.28 11.36 7.42
N GLY A 12 -5.30 10.03 7.35
CA GLY A 12 -4.70 9.23 6.29
C GLY A 12 -5.61 8.84 5.12
N MET A 13 -6.89 9.25 5.11
CA MET A 13 -7.86 8.76 4.11
C MET A 13 -7.57 9.25 2.68
N PHE A 14 -7.10 10.50 2.54
CA PHE A 14 -6.69 11.07 1.24
C PHE A 14 -5.43 10.40 0.67
N GLY A 15 -4.45 10.07 1.53
CA GLY A 15 -3.26 9.31 1.12
C GLY A 15 -3.55 7.82 0.86
N ARG A 16 -4.51 7.23 1.59
CA ARG A 16 -4.91 5.83 1.38
C ARG A 16 -5.43 5.59 -0.03
N SER A 17 -6.24 6.51 -0.56
CA SER A 17 -6.76 6.38 -1.91
C SER A 17 -5.66 6.52 -2.99
N SER A 18 -4.71 7.44 -2.81
CA SER A 18 -3.58 7.56 -3.74
C SER A 18 -2.63 6.35 -3.67
N ASP A 19 -2.36 5.85 -2.46
CA ASP A 19 -1.52 4.66 -2.25
C ASP A 19 -2.16 3.40 -2.82
N LEU A 20 -3.47 3.21 -2.61
CA LEU A 20 -4.21 2.10 -3.20
C LEU A 20 -4.24 2.20 -4.72
N ARG A 21 -4.37 3.41 -5.28
CA ARG A 21 -4.35 3.60 -6.73
C ARG A 21 -2.96 3.30 -7.33
N GLN A 22 -1.89 3.72 -6.67
CA GLN A 22 -0.52 3.36 -7.06
C GLN A 22 -0.26 1.86 -6.95
N LEU A 23 -0.80 1.22 -5.92
CA LEU A 23 -0.72 -0.24 -5.76
C LEU A 23 -1.52 -0.95 -6.87
N ASP A 24 -2.75 -0.52 -7.17
CA ASP A 24 -3.55 -1.10 -8.25
C ASP A 24 -2.87 -0.95 -9.63
N ASP A 25 -2.26 0.20 -9.90
CA ASP A 25 -1.49 0.41 -11.14
C ASP A 25 -0.23 -0.45 -11.18
N ALA A 26 0.44 -0.64 -10.05
CA ALA A 26 1.58 -1.55 -9.92
C ALA A 26 1.18 -3.03 -10.11
N LEU A 27 0.04 -3.45 -9.57
CA LEU A 27 -0.52 -4.79 -9.77
C LEU A 27 -0.82 -5.04 -11.25
N ARG A 28 -1.43 -4.07 -11.94
CA ARG A 28 -1.64 -4.14 -13.40
C ARG A 28 -0.31 -4.24 -14.16
N GLY A 29 0.70 -3.48 -13.75
CA GLY A 29 2.04 -3.55 -14.34
C GLY A 29 2.75 -4.89 -14.11
N ALA A 30 2.35 -5.64 -13.08
CA ALA A 30 2.82 -6.99 -12.76
C ALA A 30 1.94 -8.10 -13.37
N ASP A 31 1.04 -7.77 -14.30
CA ASP A 31 0.08 -8.70 -14.92
C ASP A 31 -0.93 -9.34 -13.93
N LEU A 32 -1.15 -8.68 -12.78
CA LEU A 32 -2.11 -9.10 -11.76
C LEU A 32 -3.30 -8.14 -11.74
N HIS A 33 -4.49 -8.65 -12.06
CA HIS A 33 -5.69 -7.81 -12.06
C HIS A 33 -6.07 -7.39 -10.63
N PRO A 34 -6.23 -6.08 -10.33
CA PRO A 34 -6.48 -5.61 -8.96
C PRO A 34 -7.72 -6.17 -8.26
N ALA A 35 -8.72 -6.61 -9.03
CA ALA A 35 -9.92 -7.25 -8.48
C ALA A 35 -9.69 -8.68 -7.96
N LEU A 36 -8.57 -9.31 -8.33
CA LEU A 36 -8.17 -10.61 -7.80
C LEU A 36 -7.53 -10.48 -6.41
N VAL A 37 -7.07 -9.27 -6.06
CA VAL A 37 -6.47 -8.98 -4.76
C VAL A 37 -7.56 -8.47 -3.82
N PRO A 38 -7.88 -9.18 -2.72
CA PRO A 38 -8.85 -8.72 -1.75
C PRO A 38 -8.45 -7.37 -1.15
N GLU A 39 -9.42 -6.49 -0.91
CA GLU A 39 -9.16 -5.16 -0.35
C GLU A 39 -8.37 -5.20 0.97
N GLY A 40 -8.63 -6.20 1.83
CA GLY A 40 -7.87 -6.41 3.07
C GLY A 40 -6.37 -6.65 2.85
N VAL A 41 -6.01 -7.32 1.74
CA VAL A 41 -4.61 -7.56 1.35
C VAL A 41 -3.97 -6.26 0.89
N LYS A 42 -4.63 -5.49 0.02
CA LYS A 42 -4.13 -4.18 -0.45
C LYS A 42 -3.89 -3.21 0.71
N LEU A 43 -4.84 -3.15 1.65
CA LEU A 43 -4.73 -2.33 2.85
C LEU A 43 -3.57 -2.76 3.74
N THR A 44 -3.33 -4.07 3.85
CA THR A 44 -2.21 -4.62 4.61
C THR A 44 -0.88 -4.26 3.96
N ILE A 45 -0.77 -4.42 2.64
CA ILE A 45 0.41 -4.03 1.87
C ILE A 45 0.73 -2.54 2.05
N VAL A 46 -0.26 -1.66 1.87
CA VAL A 46 -0.07 -0.22 2.08
C VAL A 46 0.33 0.11 3.52
N ASN A 47 -0.26 -0.55 4.52
CA ASN A 47 0.12 -0.36 5.93
C ASN A 47 1.58 -0.78 6.17
N LEU A 48 2.00 -1.95 5.66
CA LEU A 48 3.38 -2.43 5.77
C LEU A 48 4.37 -1.50 5.06
N MET A 49 3.98 -0.92 3.92
CA MET A 49 4.79 0.06 3.22
C MET A 49 4.95 1.35 4.02
N LYS A 50 3.91 1.83 4.69
CA LYS A 50 3.97 3.00 5.59
C LYS A 50 4.78 2.74 6.85
N ASP A 51 4.74 1.53 7.39
CA ASP A 51 5.57 1.15 8.52
C ASP A 51 7.07 1.17 8.15
N ARG A 52 7.40 0.84 6.89
CA ARG A 52 8.78 0.85 6.38
C ARG A 52 9.23 2.23 5.89
N TRP A 53 8.33 3.01 5.30
CA TRP A 53 8.55 4.39 4.86
C TRP A 53 7.49 5.29 5.50
N PRO A 54 7.79 5.91 6.66
CA PRO A 54 6.86 6.81 7.32
C PRO A 54 6.61 8.11 6.53
N ASP A 55 7.50 8.44 5.58
CA ASP A 55 7.37 9.53 4.61
C ASP A 55 6.93 8.98 3.23
N GLU A 56 7.07 9.78 2.17
CA GLU A 56 6.67 9.35 0.82
C GLU A 56 7.60 8.24 0.28
N PRO A 57 7.06 7.07 -0.12
CA PRO A 57 7.87 5.99 -0.66
C PRO A 57 8.50 6.41 -1.99
N PRO A 58 9.75 6.01 -2.28
CA PRO A 58 10.38 6.29 -3.56
C PRO A 58 9.52 5.79 -4.73
N PRO A 59 9.50 6.50 -5.87
CA PRO A 59 8.75 6.08 -7.04
C PRO A 59 9.20 4.69 -7.50
N GLY A 60 8.23 3.81 -7.80
CA GLY A 60 8.49 2.43 -8.21
C GLY A 60 8.53 1.39 -7.09
N THR A 61 8.50 1.78 -5.82
CA THR A 61 8.48 0.82 -4.69
C THR A 61 7.24 -0.08 -4.74
N TYR A 62 6.08 0.46 -5.10
CA TYR A 62 4.86 -0.32 -5.28
C TYR A 62 4.99 -1.40 -6.37
N ALA A 63 5.76 -1.15 -7.43
CA ALA A 63 6.01 -2.14 -8.49
C ALA A 63 6.77 -3.36 -7.98
N SER A 64 7.82 -3.15 -7.17
CA SER A 64 8.56 -4.26 -6.55
C SER A 64 7.71 -5.09 -5.58
N VAL A 65 6.76 -4.45 -4.90
CA VAL A 65 5.87 -5.14 -3.97
C VAL A 65 4.76 -5.90 -4.71
N ALA A 66 4.26 -5.34 -5.81
CA ALA A 66 3.27 -6.01 -6.67
C ALA A 66 3.81 -7.31 -7.29
N GLN A 67 5.11 -7.37 -7.62
CA GLN A 67 5.76 -8.59 -8.13
C GLN A 67 5.83 -9.74 -7.11
N LEU A 68 5.55 -9.50 -5.83
CA LEU A 68 5.54 -10.52 -4.78
C LEU A 68 4.16 -11.11 -4.51
N CYS A 69 3.11 -10.61 -5.20
CA CYS A 69 1.74 -11.08 -5.10
C CYS A 69 1.44 -12.15 -6.16
#